data_AF-A0A537R0T1-F1
#
_entry.id   AF-A0A537R0T1-F1
#
_cell.length_a   1.000
_cell.length_b   1.000
_cell.length_c   1.000
_cell.angle_alpha   90.00
_cell.angle_beta   90.00
_cell.angle_gamma   90.00
#
_symmetry.space_group_name_H-M   'P 1'
#
loop_
_entity.id
_entity.type
_entity.pdbx_description
1 polymer ?
#
loop_
_entity_poly.entity_id
_entity_poly.type
_entity_poly.pdbx_seq_one_letter_code
_entity_poly.pdbx_strand_id
1 'polypeptide(L)'
;MSNDEIAACDKSFASFMERFGYPSPQRPPRSSCRGVELFFGTTGNSDGYLREGWSHPESSFTWTLGGESRLQFPKPVSARSYVLEMRVRPFVVTEQLPSQRIAVAVNDVPVGTATVERPTMLRFPIPWTVLAAHATTNVIFSLPDAAQPRELREGHDRRRLAFAFEKLVFRGDSASVAAPAPAIAETNGVLP
;
A
#
# COMPACT_ATOMS: atom_id res chain seq x y z
N MET A 1 -9.75 22.35 15.03
CA MET A 1 -8.99 23.10 14.01
C MET A 1 -9.98 23.57 12.97
N SER A 2 -10.10 24.88 12.77
CA SER A 2 -11.05 25.45 11.82
C SER A 2 -10.56 25.26 10.38
N ASN A 3 -11.47 25.33 9.40
CA ASN A 3 -11.11 25.27 7.98
C ASN A 3 -10.09 26.37 7.59
N ASP A 4 -10.07 27.47 8.33
CA ASP A 4 -9.15 28.59 8.10
C ASP A 4 -7.73 28.29 8.60
N GLU A 5 -7.58 27.52 9.69
CA GLU A 5 -6.29 27.06 10.19
C GLU A 5 -5.65 26.02 9.27
N ILE A 6 -6.48 25.14 8.68
CA ILE A 6 -6.03 24.17 7.66
C ILE A 6 -5.57 24.91 6.39
N ALA A 7 -6.32 25.92 5.95
CA ALA A 7 -5.96 26.75 4.80
C ALA A 7 -4.69 27.58 5.02
N ALA A 8 -4.44 28.04 6.25
CA ALA A 8 -3.22 28.75 6.62
C ALA A 8 -1.99 27.82 6.65
N CYS A 9 -2.16 26.58 7.12
CA CYS A 9 -1.12 25.56 7.11
C CYS A 9 -0.75 25.13 5.67
N ASP A 10 -1.75 24.92 4.81
CA ASP A 10 -1.57 24.61 3.39
C ASP A 10 -0.80 25.72 2.65
N LYS A 11 -1.07 26.99 2.95
CA LYS A 11 -0.35 28.13 2.36
C LYS A 11 1.12 28.21 2.80
N SER A 12 1.41 27.94 4.07
CA SER A 12 2.80 27.93 4.57
C SER A 12 3.62 26.79 3.95
N PHE A 13 3.01 25.62 3.77
CA PHE A 13 3.67 24.47 3.14
C PHE A 13 3.89 24.66 1.64
N ALA A 14 2.90 25.21 0.92
CA ALA A 14 3.03 25.54 -0.50
C ALA A 14 4.14 26.58 -0.76
N SER A 15 4.23 27.61 0.09
CA SER A 15 5.29 28.64 -0.01
C SER A 15 6.68 28.07 0.27
N PHE A 16 6.80 27.13 1.21
CA PHE A 16 8.04 26.39 1.44
C PHE A 16 8.46 25.57 0.21
N MET A 17 7.52 24.84 -0.39
CA MET A 17 7.77 23.98 -1.56
C MET A 17 8.17 24.77 -2.82
N GLU A 18 7.51 25.90 -3.09
CA GLU A 18 7.85 26.80 -4.21
C GLU A 18 9.26 27.38 -4.09
N ARG A 19 9.67 27.74 -2.86
CA ARG A 19 11.01 28.30 -2.59
C ARG A 19 12.14 27.33 -2.94
N PHE A 20 11.88 26.02 -2.94
CA PHE A 20 12.86 24.98 -3.29
C PHE A 20 12.61 24.34 -4.67
N GLY A 21 11.71 24.90 -5.49
CA GLY A 21 11.49 24.45 -6.86
C GLY A 21 10.74 23.12 -7.00
N TYR A 22 9.99 22.70 -5.97
CA TYR A 22 9.15 21.51 -6.06
C TYR A 22 7.83 21.81 -6.77
N PRO A 23 7.33 20.91 -7.64
CA PRO A 23 5.98 21.02 -8.17
C PRO A 23 4.99 20.97 -7.00
N SER A 24 3.99 21.85 -7.03
CA SER A 24 2.95 21.94 -5.99
C SER A 24 2.31 20.56 -5.75
N PRO A 25 2.13 20.09 -4.50
CA PRO A 25 1.47 18.82 -4.25
C PRO A 25 0.07 18.89 -4.85
N GLN A 26 -0.23 18.03 -5.84
CA GLN A 26 -1.61 17.91 -6.29
C GLN A 26 -2.42 17.37 -5.11
N ARG A 27 -3.45 18.13 -4.72
CA ARG A 27 -4.44 17.69 -3.73
C ARG A 27 -4.86 16.27 -4.10
N PRO A 28 -4.83 15.28 -3.17
CA PRO A 28 -5.20 13.93 -3.53
C PRO A 28 -6.60 13.96 -4.14
N PRO A 29 -6.80 13.35 -5.33
CA PRO A 29 -8.11 13.34 -5.96
C PRO A 29 -9.14 12.81 -4.96
N ARG A 30 -10.30 13.48 -4.89
CA ARG A 30 -11.46 12.97 -4.15
C ARG A 30 -11.64 11.51 -4.53
N SER A 31 -11.59 10.61 -3.56
CA SER A 31 -11.74 9.17 -3.79
C SER A 31 -12.97 8.93 -4.63
N SER A 32 -12.75 8.55 -5.89
CA SER A 32 -13.83 8.07 -6.72
C SER A 32 -14.38 6.81 -6.05
N CYS A 33 -15.67 6.56 -6.21
CA CYS A 33 -16.36 5.38 -5.68
C CYS A 33 -15.77 4.03 -6.16
N ARG A 34 -14.70 4.05 -6.96
CA ARG A 34 -14.12 2.93 -7.70
C ARG A 34 -12.82 2.38 -7.12
N GLY A 35 -12.22 3.02 -6.12
CA GLY A 35 -10.95 2.61 -5.52
C GLY A 35 -9.82 3.60 -5.80
N VAL A 36 -8.58 3.15 -5.58
CA VAL A 36 -7.34 3.91 -5.73
C VAL A 36 -6.42 3.15 -6.68
N GLU A 37 -5.85 3.84 -7.65
CA GLU A 37 -4.84 3.31 -8.56
C GLU A 37 -3.62 4.23 -8.52
N LEU A 38 -2.50 3.68 -8.06
CA LEU A 38 -1.24 4.38 -7.89
C LEU A 38 -0.22 3.84 -8.89
N PHE A 39 0.42 4.76 -9.58
CA PHE A 39 1.63 4.55 -10.36
C PHE A 39 2.77 5.22 -9.63
N PHE A 40 3.86 4.48 -9.45
CA PHE A 40 5.04 4.95 -8.73
C PHE A 40 6.07 5.52 -9.71
N GLY A 41 7.06 6.22 -9.16
CA GLY A 41 8.10 6.88 -9.94
C GLY A 41 7.79 8.33 -10.30
N THR A 42 8.74 9.00 -10.96
CA THR A 42 8.73 10.45 -11.18
C THR A 42 7.60 10.93 -12.07
N THR A 43 7.06 10.04 -12.93
CA THR A 43 5.88 10.32 -13.77
C THR A 43 4.59 9.75 -13.19
N GLY A 44 4.65 9.19 -11.97
CA GLY A 44 3.53 8.56 -11.29
C GLY A 44 2.60 9.56 -10.59
N ASN A 45 1.66 9.02 -9.81
CA ASN A 45 0.70 9.77 -9.01
C ASN A 45 0.70 9.35 -7.52
N SER A 46 1.73 8.60 -7.08
CA SER A 46 1.81 8.03 -5.73
C SER A 46 2.16 9.02 -4.62
N ASP A 47 2.82 10.14 -4.95
CA ASP A 47 3.49 11.01 -3.96
C ASP A 47 2.58 11.50 -2.83
N GLY A 48 1.34 11.88 -3.14
CA GLY A 48 0.37 12.34 -2.13
C GLY A 48 -0.07 11.24 -1.12
N TYR A 49 0.21 9.98 -1.43
CA TYR A 49 -0.20 8.81 -0.66
C TYR A 49 0.97 8.16 0.08
N LEU A 50 2.21 8.47 -0.31
CA LEU A 50 3.40 7.99 0.38
C LEU A 50 3.46 8.60 1.79
N ARG A 51 3.91 7.79 2.74
CA ARG A 51 4.25 8.23 4.09
C ARG A 51 5.73 7.86 4.32
N GLU A 52 6.08 7.36 5.49
CA GLU A 52 7.43 6.89 5.80
C GLU A 52 7.85 5.64 5.01
N GLY A 53 9.16 5.44 4.92
CA GLY A 53 9.75 4.23 4.36
C GLY A 53 9.81 4.17 2.83
N TRP A 54 9.84 5.30 2.15
CA TRP A 54 9.99 5.36 0.69
C TRP A 54 11.23 6.16 0.30
N SER A 55 11.89 5.76 -0.78
CA SER A 55 12.98 6.52 -1.38
C SER A 55 12.44 7.69 -2.19
N HIS A 56 13.36 8.53 -2.68
CA HIS A 56 13.04 9.39 -3.81
C HIS A 56 12.58 8.52 -5.00
N PRO A 57 11.56 8.96 -5.75
CA PRO A 57 11.08 8.23 -6.91
C PRO A 57 12.14 8.17 -8.01
N GLU A 58 12.20 7.03 -8.70
CA GLU A 58 12.97 6.85 -9.93
C GLU A 58 12.00 6.88 -11.14
N SER A 59 12.46 6.66 -12.37
CA SER A 59 11.63 6.93 -13.56
C SER A 59 10.26 6.23 -13.58
N SER A 60 10.20 4.95 -13.19
CA SER A 60 8.98 4.13 -13.28
C SER A 60 8.62 3.38 -12.00
N PHE A 61 9.37 3.61 -10.92
CA PHE A 61 9.17 2.94 -9.64
C PHE A 61 9.67 3.77 -8.48
N THR A 62 9.33 3.34 -7.27
CA THR A 62 9.88 3.89 -6.03
C THR A 62 10.30 2.74 -5.13
N TRP A 63 11.50 2.81 -4.58
CA TRP A 63 11.97 1.81 -3.64
C TRP A 63 11.36 2.05 -2.26
N THR A 64 11.04 0.96 -1.58
CA THR A 64 10.90 0.98 -0.13
C THR A 64 12.27 1.15 0.54
N LEU A 65 12.27 1.83 1.69
CA LEU A 65 13.44 2.10 2.51
C LEU A 65 13.27 1.56 3.93
N GLY A 66 14.22 0.73 4.35
CA GLY A 66 14.25 0.17 5.69
C GLY A 66 13.29 -1.01 5.87
N GLY A 67 13.00 -1.32 7.13
CA GLY A 67 12.18 -2.48 7.51
C GLY A 67 10.67 -2.26 7.43
N GLU A 68 10.22 -1.05 7.09
CA GLU A 68 8.80 -0.72 7.03
C GLU A 68 8.53 0.42 6.04
N SER A 69 7.41 0.33 5.31
CA SER A 69 6.90 1.40 4.45
C SER A 69 5.40 1.56 4.61
N ARG A 70 4.89 2.80 4.52
CA ARG A 70 3.46 3.08 4.72
C ARG A 70 2.84 3.85 3.56
N LEU A 71 1.62 3.46 3.20
CA LEU A 71 0.74 4.23 2.31
C LEU A 71 -0.52 4.63 3.07
N GLN A 72 -1.02 5.82 2.78
CA GLN A 72 -2.30 6.25 3.30
C GLN A 72 -3.14 6.87 2.20
N PHE A 73 -4.34 6.34 2.00
CA PHE A 73 -5.33 6.88 1.08
C PHE A 73 -6.71 6.95 1.74
N PRO A 74 -7.66 7.74 1.20
CA PRO A 74 -8.94 7.90 1.87
C PRO A 74 -9.71 6.59 1.88
N LYS A 75 -10.52 6.40 2.94
CA LYS A 75 -11.34 5.20 3.09
C LYS A 75 -12.35 5.09 1.95
N PRO A 76 -12.53 3.90 1.37
CA PRO A 76 -13.58 3.71 0.38
C PRO A 76 -14.98 3.80 1.01
N VAL A 77 -15.95 4.27 0.23
CA VAL A 77 -17.29 4.62 0.74
C VAL A 77 -18.28 3.45 0.81
N SER A 78 -18.01 2.32 0.15
CA SER A 78 -18.97 1.21 0.08
C SER A 78 -18.56 0.02 0.94
N ALA A 79 -19.49 -0.52 1.73
CA ALA A 79 -19.29 -1.74 2.50
C ALA A 79 -19.28 -2.99 1.60
N ARG A 80 -18.09 -3.42 1.17
CA ARG A 80 -17.86 -4.63 0.37
C ARG A 80 -16.46 -5.17 0.62
N SER A 81 -16.15 -6.36 0.12
CA SER A 81 -14.77 -6.86 0.08
C SER A 81 -13.94 -6.00 -0.87
N TYR A 82 -12.67 -5.78 -0.51
CA TYR A 82 -11.70 -5.09 -1.35
C TYR A 82 -10.55 -6.00 -1.67
N VAL A 83 -9.78 -5.62 -2.69
CA VAL A 83 -8.53 -6.26 -3.03
C VAL A 83 -7.43 -5.21 -3.17
N LEU A 84 -6.27 -5.51 -2.60
CA LEU A 84 -5.02 -4.79 -2.81
C LEU A 84 -4.15 -5.60 -3.76
N GLU A 85 -3.91 -5.08 -4.96
CA GLU A 85 -2.99 -5.64 -5.95
C GLU A 85 -1.76 -4.74 -6.08
N MET A 86 -0.56 -5.32 -6.13
CA MET A 86 0.69 -4.55 -6.24
C MET A 86 1.67 -5.22 -7.19
N ARG A 87 2.22 -4.45 -8.13
CA ARG A 87 3.32 -4.86 -8.99
C ARG A 87 4.62 -4.42 -8.36
N VAL A 88 5.42 -5.40 -7.95
CA VAL A 88 6.64 -5.17 -7.18
C VAL A 88 7.80 -5.97 -7.72
N ARG A 89 9.02 -5.45 -7.54
CA ARG A 89 10.28 -6.13 -7.82
C ARG A 89 11.14 -6.14 -6.56
N PRO A 90 11.55 -7.31 -6.06
CA PRO A 90 12.41 -7.37 -4.88
C PRO A 90 13.83 -6.94 -5.24
N PHE A 91 14.55 -6.38 -4.28
CA PHE A 91 16.00 -6.29 -4.32
C PHE A 91 16.57 -7.66 -3.93
N VAL A 92 17.18 -8.35 -4.89
CA VAL A 92 17.77 -9.67 -4.68
C VAL A 92 19.20 -9.67 -5.19
N VAL A 93 20.03 -10.49 -4.56
CA VAL A 93 21.41 -10.75 -4.97
C VAL A 93 21.62 -12.26 -4.98
N THR A 94 22.09 -12.79 -6.11
CA THR A 94 22.23 -14.23 -6.33
C THR A 94 23.05 -14.87 -5.19
N GLU A 95 22.51 -15.92 -4.56
CA GLU A 95 23.06 -16.64 -3.39
C GLU A 95 23.03 -15.92 -2.04
N GLN A 96 23.23 -14.60 -1.96
CA GLN A 96 23.26 -13.90 -0.65
C GLN A 96 21.87 -13.44 -0.16
N LEU A 97 21.02 -13.01 -1.09
CA LEU A 97 19.64 -12.58 -0.82
C LEU A 97 18.76 -13.02 -2.00
N PRO A 98 18.47 -14.32 -2.13
CA PRO A 98 17.75 -14.86 -3.29
C PRO A 98 16.27 -14.45 -3.31
N SER A 99 15.73 -14.01 -2.17
CA SER A 99 14.34 -13.63 -2.03
C SER A 99 14.15 -12.60 -0.92
N GLN A 100 13.02 -11.89 -0.95
CA GLN A 100 12.59 -11.02 0.13
C GLN A 100 11.18 -11.34 0.59
N ARG A 101 10.94 -11.24 1.89
CA ARG A 101 9.62 -11.34 2.49
C ARG A 101 8.96 -9.97 2.60
N ILE A 102 7.66 -9.97 2.40
CA ILE A 102 6.77 -8.84 2.63
C ILE A 102 5.57 -9.31 3.44
N ALA A 103 5.31 -8.65 4.56
CA ALA A 103 4.06 -8.76 5.29
C ALA A 103 3.24 -7.49 5.08
N VAL A 104 1.93 -7.65 4.88
CA VAL A 104 1.03 -6.53 4.64
C VAL A 104 0.01 -6.49 5.76
N ALA A 105 -0.15 -5.31 6.36
CA ALA A 105 -1.25 -5.00 7.25
C ALA A 105 -2.04 -3.81 6.71
N VAL A 106 -3.35 -3.80 6.95
CA VAL A 106 -4.20 -2.66 6.67
C VAL A 106 -4.86 -2.24 7.97
N ASN A 107 -4.71 -0.96 8.33
CA ASN A 107 -5.19 -0.41 9.61
C ASN A 107 -4.77 -1.28 10.81
N ASP A 108 -3.48 -1.63 10.85
CA ASP A 108 -2.86 -2.48 11.89
C ASP A 108 -3.36 -3.94 11.96
N VAL A 109 -4.24 -4.35 11.05
CA VAL A 109 -4.68 -5.74 10.92
C VAL A 109 -3.87 -6.45 9.83
N PRO A 110 -3.15 -7.55 10.14
CA PRO A 110 -2.44 -8.34 9.13
C PRO A 110 -3.42 -8.91 8.10
N VAL A 111 -3.09 -8.74 6.81
CA VAL A 111 -3.93 -9.20 5.67
C VAL A 111 -3.24 -10.25 4.81
N GLY A 112 -1.91 -10.41 4.95
CA GLY A 112 -1.19 -11.51 4.34
C GLY A 112 0.32 -11.31 4.27
N THR A 113 1.00 -12.31 3.75
CA THR A 113 2.45 -12.33 3.57
C THR A 113 2.83 -12.95 2.24
N ALA A 114 3.98 -12.60 1.69
CA ALA A 114 4.57 -13.25 0.53
C ALA A 114 6.10 -13.30 0.63
N THR A 115 6.70 -14.29 -0.03
CA THR A 115 8.14 -14.36 -0.29
C THR A 115 8.34 -14.22 -1.80
N VAL A 116 9.21 -13.31 -2.22
CA VAL A 116 9.32 -12.89 -3.62
C VAL A 116 10.77 -12.91 -4.08
N GLU A 117 11.01 -13.60 -5.19
CA GLU A 117 12.35 -13.82 -5.76
C GLU A 117 12.56 -13.00 -7.04
N ARG A 118 11.47 -12.62 -7.71
CA ARG A 118 11.47 -11.98 -9.03
C ARG A 118 10.29 -11.00 -9.14
N PRO A 119 10.31 -10.08 -10.12
CA PRO A 119 9.18 -9.20 -10.36
C PRO A 119 7.85 -9.96 -10.46
N THR A 120 6.86 -9.53 -9.69
CA THR A 120 5.59 -10.24 -9.57
C THR A 120 4.42 -9.30 -9.29
N MET A 121 3.21 -9.83 -9.43
CA MET A 121 1.97 -9.20 -8.98
C MET A 121 1.51 -9.92 -7.71
N LEU A 122 1.43 -9.20 -6.59
CA LEU A 122 0.85 -9.71 -5.35
C LEU A 122 -0.60 -9.25 -5.22
N ARG A 123 -1.44 -10.07 -4.57
CA ARG A 123 -2.86 -9.81 -4.36
C ARG A 123 -3.26 -10.18 -2.94
N PHE A 124 -3.83 -9.24 -2.20
CA PHE A 124 -4.31 -9.42 -0.83
C PHE A 124 -5.79 -9.04 -0.71
N PRO A 125 -6.69 -9.97 -0.39
CA PRO A 125 -8.08 -9.66 -0.04
C PRO A 125 -8.16 -8.86 1.26
N ILE A 126 -8.96 -7.80 1.27
CA ILE A 126 -9.15 -6.90 2.40
C ILE A 126 -10.63 -6.92 2.80
N PRO A 127 -10.98 -7.55 3.94
CA PRO A 127 -12.36 -7.53 4.44
C PRO A 127 -12.81 -6.11 4.79
N TRP A 128 -14.10 -5.81 4.58
CA TRP A 128 -14.67 -4.50 4.96
C TRP A 128 -14.47 -4.19 6.45
N THR A 129 -14.50 -5.20 7.31
CA THR A 129 -14.32 -5.06 8.76
C THR A 129 -13.01 -4.38 9.14
N VAL A 130 -11.95 -4.58 8.35
CA VAL A 130 -10.64 -3.93 8.53
C VAL A 130 -10.69 -2.42 8.21
N LEU A 131 -11.61 -2.02 7.33
CA LEU A 131 -11.75 -0.63 6.86
C LEU A 131 -12.82 0.14 7.64
N ALA A 132 -13.83 -0.56 8.15
CA ALA A 132 -15.05 0.02 8.69
C ALA A 132 -14.82 0.96 9.88
N ALA A 133 -13.88 0.65 10.77
CA ALA A 133 -13.62 1.42 11.99
C ALA A 133 -12.73 2.66 11.80
N HIS A 134 -12.13 2.84 10.61
CA HIS A 134 -11.10 3.86 10.39
C HIS A 134 -11.61 5.00 9.49
N ALA A 135 -11.01 6.18 9.61
CA ALA A 135 -11.32 7.34 8.74
C ALA A 135 -10.55 7.30 7.42
N THR A 136 -9.40 6.63 7.40
CA THR A 136 -8.52 6.44 6.25
C THR A 136 -8.15 4.97 6.10
N THR A 137 -7.63 4.59 4.94
CA THR A 137 -6.98 3.29 4.75
C THR A 137 -5.48 3.47 4.89
N ASN A 138 -4.91 2.94 5.97
CA ASN A 138 -3.46 2.88 6.19
C ASN A 138 -2.96 1.49 5.78
N VAL A 139 -2.02 1.41 4.85
CA VAL A 139 -1.39 0.15 4.42
C VAL A 139 0.05 0.16 4.91
N ILE A 140 0.42 -0.87 5.65
CA ILE A 140 1.74 -1.03 6.26
C ILE A 140 2.40 -2.25 5.60
N PHE A 141 3.61 -2.05 5.10
CA PHE A 141 4.46 -3.10 4.56
C PHE A 141 5.60 -3.35 5.54
N SER A 142 5.67 -4.53 6.15
CA SER A 142 6.83 -4.95 6.94
C SER A 142 7.80 -5.74 6.07
N LEU A 143 9.06 -5.33 6.09
CA LEU A 143 10.09 -5.66 5.10
C LEU A 143 11.35 -6.17 5.82
N PRO A 144 11.29 -7.33 6.48
CA PRO A 144 12.33 -7.78 7.41
C PRO A 144 13.69 -8.06 6.72
N ASP A 145 13.68 -8.30 5.42
CA ASP A 145 14.87 -8.69 4.66
C ASP A 145 15.52 -7.51 3.91
N ALA A 146 15.08 -6.28 4.18
CA ALA A 146 15.62 -5.08 3.55
C ALA A 146 17.14 -4.96 3.79
N ALA A 147 17.91 -4.82 2.72
CA ALA A 147 19.37 -4.88 2.75
C ALA A 147 20.01 -3.72 1.98
N GLN A 148 21.25 -3.38 2.32
CA GLN A 148 22.01 -2.37 1.56
C GLN A 148 22.76 -3.06 0.42
N PRO A 149 22.62 -2.63 -0.85
CA PRO A 149 23.39 -3.21 -1.95
C PRO A 149 24.89 -3.22 -1.69
N ARG A 150 25.43 -2.13 -1.11
CA ARG A 150 26.85 -2.05 -0.73
C ARG A 150 27.30 -3.15 0.24
N GLU A 151 26.46 -3.57 1.19
CA GLU A 151 26.81 -4.64 2.14
C GLU A 151 26.89 -6.01 1.46
N LEU A 152 26.11 -6.19 0.38
CA LEU A 152 26.10 -7.41 -0.43
C LEU A 152 27.08 -7.34 -1.60
N ARG A 153 28.02 -6.38 -1.59
CA ARG A 153 29.01 -6.12 -2.66
C ARG A 153 28.39 -5.77 -4.02
N GLU A 154 27.14 -5.34 -4.02
CA GLU A 154 26.43 -4.79 -5.18
C GLU A 154 26.56 -3.25 -5.19
N GLY A 155 27.58 -2.74 -5.88
CA GLY A 155 27.78 -1.30 -6.06
C GLY A 155 28.03 -0.50 -4.78
N HIS A 156 27.62 0.78 -4.78
CA HIS A 156 27.88 1.75 -3.70
C HIS A 156 26.61 2.28 -3.01
N ASP A 157 25.44 1.76 -3.38
CA ASP A 157 24.17 2.21 -2.83
C ASP A 157 24.08 1.86 -1.33
N ARG A 158 23.82 2.89 -0.51
CA ARG A 158 23.72 2.81 0.96
C ARG A 158 22.28 2.75 1.44
N ARG A 159 21.31 2.84 0.54
CA ARG A 159 19.89 2.69 0.87
C ARG A 159 19.64 1.25 1.29
N ARG A 160 18.90 1.06 2.38
CA ARG A 160 18.40 -0.26 2.78
C ARG A 160 17.15 -0.55 1.97
N LEU A 161 17.29 -1.29 0.88
CA LEU A 161 16.26 -1.52 -0.14
C LEU A 161 15.55 -2.85 0.11
N ALA A 162 14.24 -2.86 -0.11
CA ALA A 162 13.46 -4.09 -0.12
C ALA A 162 12.73 -4.35 -1.44
N PHE A 163 11.73 -3.54 -1.78
CA PHE A 163 10.92 -3.71 -2.99
C PHE A 163 10.83 -2.40 -3.76
N ALA A 164 11.01 -2.48 -5.07
CA ALA A 164 10.62 -1.42 -5.99
C ALA A 164 9.14 -1.61 -6.32
N PHE A 165 8.32 -0.62 -5.99
CA PHE A 165 6.91 -0.58 -6.36
C PHE A 165 6.75 0.14 -7.69
N GLU A 166 6.03 -0.48 -8.63
CA GLU A 166 5.71 0.10 -9.94
C GLU A 166 4.24 0.54 -9.99
N LYS A 167 3.35 -0.27 -9.41
CA LYS A 167 1.90 -0.04 -9.44
C LYS A 167 1.22 -0.62 -8.20
N LEU A 168 0.19 0.06 -7.71
CA LEU A 168 -0.72 -0.46 -6.70
C LEU A 168 -2.17 -0.14 -7.06
N VAL A 169 -3.05 -1.12 -6.94
CA VAL A 169 -4.48 -0.98 -7.17
C VAL A 169 -5.21 -1.45 -5.92
N PHE A 170 -6.00 -0.57 -5.33
CA PHE A 170 -6.93 -0.88 -4.26
C PHE A 170 -8.35 -0.67 -4.76
N ARG A 171 -9.13 -1.74 -4.93
CA ARG A 171 -10.47 -1.65 -5.52
C ARG A 171 -11.44 -2.56 -4.81
N GLY A 172 -12.73 -2.25 -4.95
CA GLY A 172 -13.78 -3.17 -4.55
C GLY A 172 -13.64 -4.48 -5.30
N ASP A 173 -13.74 -5.59 -4.59
CA ASP A 173 -13.85 -6.90 -5.22
C ASP A 173 -15.26 -7.03 -5.80
N SER A 174 -15.34 -7.23 -7.12
CA SER A 174 -16.61 -7.52 -7.79
C SER A 174 -16.96 -9.00 -7.70
N ALA A 175 -16.05 -9.85 -7.19
CA ALA A 175 -16.33 -11.25 -6.92
C ALA A 175 -16.93 -11.42 -5.50
N SER A 176 -18.14 -11.99 -5.48
CA SER A 176 -18.94 -12.42 -4.31
C SER A 176 -19.80 -11.35 -3.62
N VAL A 177 -20.95 -11.06 -4.24
CA VAL A 177 -22.23 -11.14 -3.52
C VAL A 177 -22.70 -12.59 -3.64
N ALA A 178 -22.13 -13.50 -2.85
CA ALA A 178 -22.77 -14.78 -2.56
C ALA A 178 -23.21 -14.72 -1.09
N ALA A 179 -24.52 -14.54 -0.90
CA ALA A 179 -25.16 -14.65 0.40
C ALA A 179 -24.80 -16.00 1.06
N PRO A 180 -24.65 -16.06 2.39
CA PRO A 180 -24.61 -17.36 3.06
C PRO A 180 -25.93 -18.08 2.77
N ALA A 181 -25.83 -19.25 2.13
CA ALA A 181 -26.98 -20.14 1.96
C ALA A 181 -27.58 -20.44 3.36
N PRO A 182 -28.91 -20.44 3.51
CA PRO A 182 -29.52 -20.76 4.79
C PRO A 182 -29.13 -22.19 5.19
N ALA A 183 -28.66 -22.33 6.43
CA ALA A 183 -28.46 -23.62 7.06
C ALA A 183 -29.78 -24.40 7.01
N ILE A 184 -29.75 -25.55 6.34
CA ILE A 184 -30.86 -26.50 6.34
C ILE A 184 -30.93 -27.01 7.78
N ALA A 185 -32.03 -26.72 8.46
CA ALA A 185 -32.33 -27.29 9.76
C ALA A 185 -32.63 -28.78 9.55
N GLU A 186 -31.71 -29.66 9.98
CA GLU A 186 -32.03 -31.06 10.19
C GLU A 186 -32.92 -31.16 11.42
N THR A 187 -34.23 -31.31 11.20
CA THR A 187 -35.18 -31.68 12.24
C THR A 187 -34.87 -33.11 12.68
N ASN A 188 -34.24 -33.24 13.84
CA ASN A 188 -34.20 -34.49 14.60
C ASN A 188 -35.63 -34.87 15.03
N GLY A 189 -36.24 -35.79 14.29
CA GLY A 189 -37.45 -36.50 14.70
C GLY A 189 -37.09 -37.74 15.52
N VAL A 190 -37.28 -37.67 16.83
CA VAL A 190 -37.29 -38.83 17.74
C VAL A 190 -38.69 -39.45 17.73
N LEU A 191 -38.75 -40.74 17.36
CA LEU A 191 -39.55 -41.88 17.86
C LEU A 191 -40.95 -41.67 18.50
N PRO A 192 -41.86 -42.65 18.32
CA PRO A 192 -41.86 -43.84 19.18
C PRO A 192 -41.71 -45.17 18.45
#